data_AF-A0A925CGJ0-F1
#
_entry.id   AF-A0A925CGJ0-F1
#
_cell.length_a   1.000
_cell.length_b   1.000
_cell.length_c   1.000
_cell.angle_alpha   90.00
_cell.angle_beta   90.00
_cell.angle_gamma   90.00
#
_symmetry.space_group_name_H-M   'P 1'
#
loop_
_entity.id
_entity.type
_entity.pdbx_description
1 polymer ?
#
loop_
_entity_poly.entity_id
_entity_poly.type
_entity_poly.pdbx_seq_one_letter_code
_entity_poly.pdbx_strand_id
1 'polypeptide(L)' 'MWICWPIRVELLIGVKNPERWAIINEQMAALEQAPLLDQTWERAARLGHQLARKGQSVPLQTS' A
#
# COMPACT_ATOMS: atom_id res chain seq x y z
N MET A 1 -5.75 14.68 -5.52
CA MET A 1 -4.93 13.44 -5.58
C MET A 1 -5.29 12.59 -4.37
N TRP A 2 -5.51 11.29 -4.54
CA TRP A 2 -5.99 10.39 -3.49
C TRP A 2 -4.87 9.44 -3.06
N ILE A 3 -4.93 8.96 -1.82
CA ILE A 3 -4.03 7.93 -1.29
C ILE A 3 -4.84 6.90 -0.48
N CYS A 4 -4.44 5.63 -0.49
CA CYS A 4 -5.00 4.63 0.42
C CYS A 4 -3.99 4.28 1.53
N TRP A 5 -4.49 3.83 2.67
CA TRP A 5 -3.67 3.59 3.86
C TRP A 5 -2.49 2.63 3.65
N PRO A 6 -2.56 1.55 2.84
CA PRO A 6 -1.41 0.67 2.63
C PRO A 6 -0.27 1.39 1.91
N ILE A 7 -0.58 2.21 0.91
CA ILE A 7 0.44 3.00 0.19
C ILE A 7 1.05 4.05 1.11
N ARG A 8 0.24 4.70 1.95
CA ARG A 8 0.76 5.63 2.97
C ARG A 8 1.73 4.92 3.93
N VAL A 9 1.40 3.71 4.37
CA VAL A 9 2.26 2.92 5.27
C VAL A 9 3.57 2.54 4.58
N GLU A 10 3.53 2.03 3.35
CA GLU A 10 4.74 1.68 2.57
C GLU A 10 5.68 2.87 2.42
N LEU A 11 5.15 4.05 2.12
CA LEU A 11 5.94 5.27 2.00
C LEU A 11 6.58 5.71 3.33
N LEU A 12 5.92 5.46 4.46
CA LEU A 12 6.39 5.87 5.78
C LEU A 12 7.35 4.87 6.44
N ILE A 13 7.16 3.56 6.23
CA ILE A 13 8.00 2.50 6.82
C ILE A 13 9.46 2.62 6.39
N GLY A 14 9.72 3.08 5.16
CA GLY A 14 11.08 3.26 4.65
C GLY A 14 11.83 4.48 5.21
N VAL A 15 11.17 5.37 5.94
CA VAL A 15 11.76 6.67 6.34
C VAL A 15 12.52 6.55 7.65
N LYS A 16 13.84 6.60 7.57
CA LYS A 16 14.75 6.43 8.73
C LYS A 16 14.90 7.67 9.61
N ASN A 17 14.65 8.86 9.07
CA ASN A 17 14.81 10.12 9.80
C ASN A 17 13.44 10.58 10.35
N PRO A 18 13.29 10.80 11.67
CA PRO A 18 12.02 11.20 12.28
C PRO A 18 11.45 12.55 11.78
N GLU A 19 12.30 13.55 11.54
CA GLU A 19 11.86 14.86 11.02
C GLU A 19 11.34 14.71 9.59
N ARG A 20 12.06 13.93 8.77
CA ARG A 20 11.64 13.61 7.40
C ARG A 20 10.35 12.78 7.40
N TRP A 21 10.19 11.88 8.36
CA TRP A 21 8.96 11.12 8.53
C TRP A 21 7.78 12.04 8.81
N ALA A 22 7.94 13.00 9.72
CA ALA A 22 6.90 13.97 10.05
C ALA A 22 6.47 14.81 8.83
N ILE A 23 7.44 15.33 8.07
CA ILE A 23 7.18 16.09 6.85
C ILE A 23 6.40 15.27 5.82
N ILE A 24 6.83 14.02 5.56
CA ILE A 24 6.15 13.15 4.60
C ILE A 24 4.74 12.79 5.10
N ASN A 25 4.60 12.50 6.40
CA ASN A 25 3.31 12.18 6.98
C ASN A 25 2.31 13.34 6.88
N GLU A 26 2.75 14.57 7.10
CA GLU A 26 1.94 15.78 6.94
C GLU A 26 1.53 15.99 5.47
N GLN A 27 2.48 15.85 4.54
CA GLN A 27 2.18 15.91 3.11
C GLN A 27 1.16 14.86 2.68
N MET A 28 1.25 13.63 3.20
CA MET A 28 0.28 12.56 2.90
C MET A 28 -1.08 12.77 3.60
N ALA A 29 -1.10 13.42 4.75
CA ALA A 29 -2.34 13.75 5.46
C ALA A 29 -3.19 14.79 4.70
N ALA A 30 -2.56 15.63 3.88
CA ALA A 30 -3.26 16.57 2.99
C ALA A 30 -3.96 15.89 1.79
N LEU A 31 -3.67 14.61 1.53
CA LEU A 31 -4.30 13.84 0.46
C LEU A 31 -5.61 13.21 0.92
N GLU A 32 -6.61 13.25 0.05
CA GLU A 32 -7.89 12.59 0.30
C GLU A 32 -7.70 11.07 0.41
N GLN A 33 -8.27 10.48 1.47
CA GLN A 33 -8.12 9.05 1.72
C GLN A 33 -9.13 8.26 0.87
N ALA A 34 -8.60 7.45 -0.04
CA ALA A 34 -9.38 6.50 -0.81
C ALA A 34 -9.88 5.38 0.13
N PRO A 35 -11.19 5.12 0.21
CA PRO A 35 -11.71 4.03 1.02
C PRO A 35 -11.29 2.68 0.42
N LEU A 36 -10.71 1.82 1.27
CA LEU A 36 -10.51 0.41 0.93
C LEU A 36 -11.65 -0.40 1.51
N LEU A 37 -12.55 -0.83 0.65
CA LEU A 37 -13.66 -1.70 1.00
C LEU A 37 -13.23 -3.17 0.95
N ASP A 38 -13.97 -4.05 1.61
CA ASP A 38 -13.74 -5.51 1.55
C ASP A 38 -13.70 -6.03 0.10
N GLN A 39 -14.55 -5.46 -0.76
CA GLN A 39 -14.59 -5.79 -2.19
C GLN A 39 -13.27 -5.44 -2.92
N THR A 40 -12.55 -4.40 -2.47
CA THR A 40 -11.26 -4.02 -3.04
C THR A 40 -10.23 -5.12 -2.76
N TRP A 41 -10.23 -5.64 -1.53
CA TRP A 41 -9.34 -6.74 -1.13
C TRP A 41 -9.67 -8.05 -1.85
N GLU A 42 -10.95 -8.39 -1.98
CA GLU A 42 -11.37 -9.57 -2.72
C GLU A 42 -10.94 -9.51 -4.18
N ARG A 43 -11.13 -8.35 -4.84
CA ARG A 43 -10.69 -8.14 -6.22
C ARG A 43 -9.17 -8.25 -6.36
N ALA A 44 -8.42 -7.68 -5.42
CA ALA A 44 -6.96 -7.78 -5.41
C ALA A 44 -6.50 -9.23 -5.25
N ALA A 45 -7.10 -10.00 -4.33
CA ALA A 45 -6.80 -11.42 -4.14
C ALA A 45 -7.11 -12.25 -5.39
N ARG A 46 -8.26 -11.99 -6.03
CA ARG A 46 -8.65 -12.65 -7.28
C ARG A 46 -7.68 -12.36 -8.41
N LEU A 47 -7.25 -11.11 -8.56
CA LEU A 47 -6.24 -10.72 -9.54
C LEU A 47 -4.89 -11.42 -9.25
N GLY A 48 -4.43 -11.41 -8.00
CA GLY A 48 -3.20 -12.11 -7.60
C GLY A 48 -3.25 -13.60 -7.92
N HIS A 49 -4.37 -14.27 -7.66
CA HIS A 49 -4.58 -15.67 -8.04
C HIS A 49 -4.49 -15.89 -9.56
N GLN A 50 -5.08 -15.00 -10.36
CA GLN A 50 -5.01 -15.08 -11.82
C GLN A 50 -3.59 -14.86 -12.36
N LEU A 51 -2.83 -13.95 -11.77
CA LEU A 51 -1.44 -13.68 -12.13
C LEU A 51 -0.53 -14.84 -11.74
N ALA A 52 -0.71 -15.41 -10.54
CA ALA A 52 0.06 -16.56 -10.06
C ALA A 52 -0.09 -17.77 -11.00
N ARG A 53 -1.31 -18.01 -11.50
CA ARG A 53 -1.57 -19.06 -12.51
C ARG A 53 -0.85 -18.83 -13.85
N LYS A 54 -0.39 -17.61 -14.12
CA LYS A 54 0.42 -17.24 -15.30
C LYS A 54 1.92 -17.19 -14.99
N GLY A 55 2.34 -17.69 -13.83
CA GLY A 55 3.74 -17.64 -13.38
C GLY A 55 4.18 -16.30 -12.82
N GLN A 56 3.28 -15.31 -12.71
CA GLN A 56 3.56 -14.01 -12.10
C GLN A 56 3.11 -14.04 -10.64
N SER A 57 4.02 -14.41 -9.74
CA SER A 57 3.75 -14.41 -8.31
C SER A 57 4.62 -13.40 -7.60
N VAL A 58 4.04 -12.70 -6.61
CA VAL A 58 4.83 -11.93 -5.65
C VAL A 58 5.24 -12.92 -4.56
N PRO A 59 6.54 -13.15 -4.33
CA PRO A 59 6.97 -14.05 -3.29
C PRO A 59 6.53 -13.49 -1.93
N LEU A 60 5.91 -14.33 -1.12
CA LEU A 60 5.76 -14.01 0.29
C LEU A 60 7.17 -14.00 0.89
N GLN A 61 7.63 -12.83 1.33
CA GLN A 61 8.85 -12.75 2.13
C GLN A 61 8.54 -13.43 3.46
N THR A 62 9.01 -14.66 3.62
CA THR A 62 9.10 -15.30 4.93
C THR A 62 10.36 -14.73 5.57
N SER A 63 10.16 -13.95 6.63
CA SER A 63 11.24 -13.56 7.55
C SER A 63 11.64 -14.76 8.40
#